data_AF-A0A4Y9ZXU9-F1
#
_entry.id   AF-A0A4Y9ZXU9-F1
#
_cell.length_a   1.000
_cell.length_b   1.000
_cell.length_c   1.000
_cell.angle_alpha   90.00
_cell.angle_beta   90.00
_cell.angle_gamma   90.00
#
_symmetry.space_group_name_H-M   'P 1'
#
loop_
_entity.id
_entity.type
_entity.pdbx_description
1 polymer ?
#
loop_
_entity_poly.entity_id
_entity_poly.type
_entity_poly.pdbx_seq_one_letter_code
_entity_poly.pdbx_strand_id
1 'polypeptide(L)'
;MPSLGLLLEHPIFDSYNRKVEGLNTKLSPTDADFRPPIDFDAHAETIAAFKQAQIYDRMRSIEDRGGVFDAWVRSVDSYTGGDLAYLNTKGIIPAGAIIKKGERRAQPFHEKKRFDATDYSATGNVEEQEREEEEEEEGVLDKAKLADMEG
;
A
#
# COMPACT_ATOMS: atom_id res chain seq x y z
N MET A 1 -3.68 -3.99 1.38
CA MET A 1 -2.51 -4.24 2.24
C MET A 1 -1.95 -2.88 2.63
N PRO A 2 -1.50 -2.67 3.88
CA PRO A 2 -1.05 -1.35 4.33
C PRO A 2 0.19 -0.88 3.57
N SER A 3 0.28 0.42 3.28
CA SER A 3 1.36 1.02 2.50
C SER A 3 2.68 1.15 3.28
N LEU A 4 2.64 1.04 4.61
CA LEU A 4 3.80 1.17 5.50
C LEU A 4 4.96 0.25 5.11
N GLY A 5 4.66 -0.98 4.70
CA GLY A 5 5.66 -1.99 4.33
C GLY A 5 6.10 -1.95 2.86
N LEU A 6 5.53 -1.07 2.05
CA LEU A 6 5.83 -1.01 0.62
C LEU A 6 7.10 -0.19 0.36
N LEU A 7 8.14 -0.85 -0.13
CA LEU A 7 9.44 -0.22 -0.41
C LEU A 7 9.85 -0.42 -1.88
N LEU A 8 10.21 0.68 -2.54
CA LEU A 8 10.89 0.65 -3.83
C LEU A 8 12.38 0.37 -3.62
N GLU A 9 12.80 -0.85 -3.88
CA GLU A 9 14.16 -1.33 -3.57
C GLU A 9 15.24 -0.81 -4.54
N HIS A 10 15.09 -1.06 -5.84
CA HIS A 10 16.04 -0.59 -6.85
C HIS A 10 15.39 -0.44 -8.23
N PRO A 11 15.70 0.64 -8.96
CA PRO A 11 15.37 0.75 -10.39
C PRO A 11 16.29 -0.15 -11.24
N ILE A 12 15.79 -0.62 -12.38
CA ILE A 12 16.53 -1.49 -13.31
C ILE A 12 16.82 -0.74 -14.61
N PHE A 13 18.10 -0.61 -14.96
CA PHE A 13 18.56 0.15 -16.15
C PHE A 13 19.11 -0.72 -17.29
N ASP A 14 19.10 -2.05 -17.17
CA ASP A 14 19.70 -2.97 -18.15
C ASP A 14 19.27 -2.70 -19.60
N SER A 15 17.96 -2.52 -19.81
CA SER A 15 17.41 -2.26 -21.14
C SER A 15 17.82 -0.90 -21.69
N TYR A 16 18.02 0.09 -20.83
CA TYR A 16 18.52 1.40 -21.21
C TYR A 16 20.01 1.33 -21.56
N ASN A 17 20.82 0.75 -20.67
CA ASN A 17 22.27 0.61 -20.83
C ASN A 17 22.61 -0.15 -22.13
N ARG A 18 21.91 -1.25 -22.42
CA ARG A 18 22.10 -2.02 -23.67
C ARG A 18 21.83 -1.20 -24.94
N LYS A 19 20.82 -0.32 -24.92
CA LYS A 19 20.51 0.55 -26.07
C LYS A 19 21.59 1.62 -26.24
N VAL A 20 22.02 2.23 -25.14
CA VAL A 20 23.03 3.28 -25.14
C VAL A 20 24.39 2.74 -25.57
N GLU A 21 24.78 1.55 -25.09
CA GLU A 21 26.02 0.88 -25.50
C GLU A 21 26.09 0.69 -27.01
N GLY A 22 25.00 0.21 -27.63
CA GLY A 22 24.91 0.08 -29.09
C GLY A 22 25.10 1.39 -29.85
N LEU A 23 24.59 2.51 -29.33
CA LEU A 23 24.78 3.84 -29.92
C LEU A 23 26.21 4.36 -29.73
N ASN A 24 26.78 4.15 -28.53
CA ASN A 24 28.11 4.59 -28.18
C ASN A 24 29.22 3.87 -28.95
N THR A 25 28.98 2.68 -29.52
CA THR A 25 29.98 1.97 -30.33
C THR A 25 30.59 2.80 -31.47
N LYS A 26 29.86 3.84 -31.94
CA LYS A 26 30.28 4.73 -33.04
C LYS A 26 30.78 6.09 -32.56
N LEU A 27 30.81 6.32 -31.25
CA LEU A 27 31.07 7.61 -30.63
C LEU A 27 32.28 7.52 -29.69
N SER A 28 33.06 8.59 -29.64
CA SER A 28 34.12 8.77 -28.65
C SER A 28 33.50 9.24 -27.31
N PRO A 29 34.09 8.91 -26.15
CA PRO A 29 33.68 9.46 -24.85
C PRO A 29 33.70 11.00 -24.76
N THR A 30 34.41 11.67 -25.67
CA THR A 30 34.48 13.12 -25.78
C THR A 30 33.35 13.74 -26.61
N ASP A 31 32.57 12.92 -27.32
CA ASP A 31 31.50 13.41 -28.18
C ASP A 31 30.30 13.88 -27.37
N ALA A 32 29.66 14.96 -27.82
CA ALA A 32 28.51 15.56 -27.14
C ALA A 32 27.32 14.60 -26.99
N ASP A 33 27.20 13.62 -27.88
CA ASP A 33 26.13 12.62 -27.90
C ASP A 33 26.45 11.34 -27.12
N PHE A 34 27.68 11.19 -26.61
CA PHE A 34 28.07 10.03 -25.82
C PHE A 34 27.33 10.00 -24.47
N ARG A 35 26.74 8.85 -24.12
CA ARG A 35 26.01 8.69 -22.85
C ARG A 35 26.62 7.57 -22.02
N PRO A 36 27.16 7.82 -20.82
CA PRO A 36 27.69 6.76 -19.98
C PRO A 36 26.56 5.82 -19.49
N PRO A 37 26.87 4.53 -19.25
CA PRO A 37 25.92 3.61 -18.63
C PRO A 37 25.55 4.09 -17.21
N ILE A 38 24.31 3.84 -16.81
CA ILE A 38 23.82 4.17 -15.47
C ILE A 38 23.95 2.93 -14.60
N ASP A 39 24.71 3.06 -13.52
CA ASP A 39 24.90 2.01 -12.52
C ASP A 39 24.97 2.64 -11.12
N PHE A 40 24.26 2.05 -10.16
CA PHE A 40 24.20 2.48 -8.77
C PHE A 40 24.85 1.47 -7.82
N ASP A 41 25.39 0.36 -8.32
CA ASP A 41 26.03 -0.67 -7.49
C ASP A 41 27.25 -0.13 -6.74
N ALA A 42 27.92 0.89 -7.28
CA ALA A 42 28.99 1.64 -6.60
C ALA A 42 28.55 2.28 -5.27
N HIS A 43 27.25 2.47 -5.06
CA HIS A 43 26.66 3.04 -3.85
C HIS A 43 25.82 2.02 -3.06
N ALA A 44 25.90 0.73 -3.39
CA ALA A 44 25.07 -0.30 -2.78
C ALA A 44 25.18 -0.33 -1.24
N GLU A 45 26.39 -0.19 -0.70
CA GLU A 45 26.62 -0.17 0.75
C GLU A 45 25.96 1.04 1.43
N THR A 46 26.13 2.24 0.85
CA THR A 46 25.52 3.47 1.36
C THR A 46 24.00 3.40 1.31
N ILE A 47 23.45 2.85 0.23
CA ILE A 47 22.00 2.65 0.06
C ILE A 47 21.50 1.64 1.10
N ALA A 48 22.21 0.52 1.31
CA ALA A 48 21.83 -0.49 2.31
C ALA A 48 21.84 0.09 3.74
N ALA A 49 22.88 0.85 4.09
CA ALA A 49 22.98 1.52 5.39
C ALA A 49 21.83 2.53 5.59
N PHE A 50 21.48 3.29 4.55
CA PHE A 50 20.35 4.21 4.58
C PHE A 50 19.02 3.47 4.75
N LYS A 51 18.78 2.39 4.00
CA LYS A 51 17.56 1.58 4.10
C LYS A 51 17.37 1.05 5.53
N GLN A 52 18.44 0.54 6.14
CA GLN A 52 18.37 0.09 7.53
C GLN A 52 18.00 1.24 8.49
N ALA A 53 18.83 2.28 8.53
CA ALA A 53 18.73 3.32 9.55
C ALA A 53 17.50 4.23 9.40
N GLN A 54 17.04 4.46 8.16
CA GLN A 54 15.98 5.45 7.89
C GLN A 54 14.66 4.82 7.46
N ILE A 55 14.66 3.61 6.93
CA ILE A 55 13.45 3.00 6.38
C ILE A 55 12.98 1.87 7.30
N TYR A 56 13.76 0.80 7.47
CA TYR A 56 13.34 -0.35 8.28
C TYR A 56 13.19 -0.01 9.77
N ASP A 57 14.15 0.72 10.35
CA ASP A 57 14.10 1.10 11.77
C ASP A 57 12.89 1.99 12.06
N ARG A 58 12.57 2.91 11.15
CA ARG A 58 11.39 3.78 11.27
C ARG A 58 10.09 3.01 11.08
N MET A 59 10.00 2.14 10.06
CA MET A 59 8.83 1.28 9.84
C MET A 59 8.50 0.48 11.10
N ARG A 60 9.51 -0.19 11.68
CA ARG A 60 9.32 -0.97 12.90
C ARG A 60 8.86 -0.09 14.06
N SER A 61 9.49 1.07 14.24
CA SER A 61 9.08 2.00 15.29
C SER A 61 7.65 2.53 15.10
N ILE A 62 7.19 2.74 13.87
CA ILE A 62 5.80 3.14 13.57
C ILE A 62 4.86 1.98 13.89
N GLU A 63 5.19 0.76 13.46
CA GLU A 63 4.39 -0.43 13.73
C GLU A 63 4.27 -0.71 15.24
N ASP A 64 5.37 -0.61 16.00
CA ASP A 64 5.37 -0.81 17.45
C ASP A 64 4.48 0.21 18.19
N ARG A 65 4.30 1.41 17.63
CA ARG A 65 3.48 2.48 18.22
C ARG A 65 2.02 2.45 17.78
N GLY A 66 1.78 2.16 16.50
CA GLY A 66 0.49 2.31 15.85
C GLY A 66 -0.23 1.00 15.56
N GLY A 67 0.45 -0.15 15.55
CA GLY A 67 -0.15 -1.45 15.22
C GLY A 67 -0.85 -1.47 13.87
N VAL A 68 -0.29 -0.80 12.86
CA VAL A 68 -0.97 -0.58 11.56
C VAL A 68 -1.26 -1.90 10.87
N PHE A 69 -0.30 -2.83 10.88
CA PHE A 69 -0.48 -4.14 10.28
C PHE A 69 -1.49 -4.99 11.07
N ASP A 70 -1.40 -4.99 12.40
CA ASP A 70 -2.33 -5.72 13.26
C ASP A 70 -3.79 -5.25 13.06
N ALA A 71 -4.02 -3.93 13.09
CA ALA A 71 -5.34 -3.33 12.83
C ALA A 71 -5.84 -3.65 11.42
N TRP A 72 -4.97 -3.67 10.42
CA TRP A 72 -5.33 -4.09 9.08
C TRP A 72 -5.78 -5.55 9.03
N VAL A 73 -5.04 -6.48 9.66
CA VAL A 73 -5.42 -7.90 9.73
C VAL A 73 -6.77 -8.06 10.41
N ARG A 74 -6.98 -7.38 11.55
CA ARG A 74 -8.29 -7.36 12.23
C ARG A 74 -9.42 -6.89 11.32
N SER A 75 -9.19 -5.88 10.48
CA SER A 75 -10.19 -5.38 9.53
C SER A 75 -10.52 -6.38 8.42
N VAL A 76 -9.57 -7.24 8.05
CA VAL A 76 -9.79 -8.34 7.10
C VAL A 76 -10.58 -9.46 7.77
N ASP A 77 -10.25 -9.79 9.03
CA ASP A 77 -10.91 -10.86 9.79
C ASP A 77 -12.35 -10.50 10.18
N SER A 78 -12.63 -9.22 10.46
CA SER A 78 -13.99 -8.74 10.79
C SER A 78 -14.91 -8.67 9.56
N TYR A 79 -14.36 -8.76 8.35
CA TYR A 79 -15.13 -8.65 7.13
C TYR A 79 -16.02 -9.88 6.91
N THR A 80 -17.33 -9.65 6.85
CA THR A 80 -18.34 -10.71 6.71
C THR A 80 -18.82 -10.94 5.27
N GLY A 81 -18.34 -10.17 4.30
CA GLY A 81 -18.81 -10.28 2.91
C GLY A 81 -18.15 -11.42 2.12
N GLY A 82 -18.76 -11.78 0.99
CA GLY A 82 -18.33 -12.91 0.16
C GLY A 82 -17.11 -12.65 -0.74
N ASP A 83 -16.60 -11.42 -0.76
CA ASP A 83 -15.58 -11.01 -1.74
C ASP A 83 -14.25 -11.76 -1.59
N LEU A 84 -13.88 -12.13 -0.35
CA LEU A 84 -12.63 -12.82 -0.06
C LEU A 84 -12.79 -14.36 -0.13
N ALA A 85 -13.95 -14.88 -0.50
CA ALA A 85 -14.22 -16.32 -0.52
C ALA A 85 -13.38 -17.11 -1.54
N TYR A 86 -12.69 -16.43 -2.47
CA TYR A 86 -11.71 -17.05 -3.35
C TYR A 86 -10.43 -17.50 -2.61
N LEU A 87 -10.16 -16.96 -1.42
CA LEU A 87 -9.09 -17.40 -0.52
C LEU A 87 -9.49 -18.68 0.22
N ASN A 88 -9.71 -19.76 -0.53
CA ASN A 88 -10.00 -21.08 0.03
C ASN A 88 -8.90 -22.09 -0.30
N THR A 89 -8.81 -23.15 0.49
CA THR A 89 -7.79 -24.20 0.35
C THR A 89 -7.85 -24.95 -0.99
N LYS A 90 -8.99 -24.88 -1.69
CA LYS A 90 -9.21 -25.55 -2.98
C LYS A 90 -8.82 -24.67 -4.18
N GLY A 91 -8.56 -23.38 -3.96
CA GLY A 91 -8.27 -22.41 -5.04
C GLY A 91 -9.42 -22.20 -6.03
N ILE A 92 -10.66 -22.49 -5.63
CA ILE A 92 -11.84 -22.38 -6.52
C ILE A 92 -12.48 -21.01 -6.29
N ILE A 93 -12.77 -20.26 -7.34
CA ILE A 93 -13.47 -18.97 -7.23
C ILE A 93 -14.98 -19.23 -7.13
N PRO A 94 -15.65 -18.94 -5.99
CA PRO A 94 -17.08 -19.13 -5.86
C PRO A 94 -17.85 -18.09 -6.67
N ALA A 95 -19.07 -18.42 -7.11
CA ALA A 95 -19.91 -17.50 -7.90
C ALA A 95 -20.19 -16.17 -7.17
N GLY A 96 -20.26 -16.19 -5.83
CA GLY A 96 -20.44 -15.00 -5.00
C GLY A 96 -19.23 -14.07 -4.92
N ALA A 97 -18.04 -14.53 -5.30
CA ALA A 97 -16.82 -13.71 -5.35
C ALA A 97 -16.56 -13.09 -6.73
N ILE A 98 -17.41 -13.40 -7.73
CA ILE A 98 -17.26 -12.87 -9.09
C ILE A 98 -17.78 -11.44 -9.12
N ILE A 99 -16.90 -10.49 -9.46
CA ILE A 99 -17.25 -9.08 -9.62
C ILE A 99 -17.82 -8.85 -11.02
N LYS A 100 -19.10 -8.45 -11.10
CA LYS A 100 -19.76 -8.09 -12.36
C LYS A 100 -19.81 -6.57 -12.52
N LYS A 101 -19.41 -6.10 -13.69
CA LYS A 101 -19.41 -4.67 -14.01
C LYS A 101 -20.85 -4.14 -14.01
N GLY A 102 -21.13 -3.16 -13.15
CA GLY A 102 -22.43 -2.49 -13.04
C GLY A 102 -23.38 -3.04 -11.97
N GLU A 103 -23.05 -4.15 -11.32
CA GLU A 103 -23.82 -4.67 -10.18
C GLU A 103 -23.20 -4.21 -8.86
N ARG A 104 -24.00 -3.56 -8.00
CA ARG A 104 -23.56 -3.14 -6.65
C ARG A 104 -23.70 -4.31 -5.68
N ARG A 105 -22.63 -4.59 -4.95
CA ARG A 105 -22.58 -5.65 -3.92
C ARG A 105 -23.23 -5.15 -2.63
N ALA A 106 -23.80 -6.08 -1.86
CA ALA A 106 -24.45 -5.76 -0.59
C ALA A 106 -23.42 -5.35 0.50
N GLN A 107 -22.30 -6.08 0.59
CA GLN A 107 -21.19 -5.79 1.50
C GLN A 107 -19.87 -5.89 0.73
N PRO A 108 -19.51 -4.85 -0.03
CA PRO A 108 -18.23 -4.84 -0.73
C PRO A 108 -17.07 -4.70 0.27
N PHE A 109 -16.00 -5.47 0.06
CA PHE A 109 -14.74 -5.25 0.75
C PHE A 109 -14.13 -3.93 0.28
N HIS A 110 -13.95 -3.00 1.22
CA HIS A 110 -13.29 -1.72 0.99
C HIS A 110 -12.15 -1.57 1.99
N GLU A 111 -10.94 -1.44 1.47
CA GLU A 111 -9.80 -1.11 2.31
C GLU A 111 -9.91 0.34 2.78
N LYS A 112 -9.82 0.56 4.10
CA LYS A 112 -9.89 1.90 4.68
C LYS A 112 -8.68 2.72 4.23
N LYS A 113 -8.91 3.97 3.80
CA LYS A 113 -7.87 4.88 3.28
C LYS A 113 -6.70 5.11 4.23
N ARG A 114 -6.94 5.01 5.54
CA ARG A 114 -5.90 5.16 6.57
C ARG A 114 -4.76 4.14 6.43
N PHE A 115 -5.05 2.93 5.93
CA PHE A 115 -4.03 1.91 5.69
C PHE A 115 -3.16 2.24 4.47
N ASP A 116 -3.63 3.12 3.59
CA ASP A 116 -2.90 3.57 2.39
C ASP A 116 -2.12 4.88 2.63
N ALA A 117 -2.33 5.55 3.76
CA ALA A 117 -1.63 6.78 4.10
C ALA A 117 -0.11 6.56 4.20
N THR A 118 0.69 7.45 3.63
CA THR A 118 2.17 7.39 3.68
C THR A 118 2.78 8.35 4.69
N ASP A 119 1.96 9.19 5.33
CA ASP A 119 2.37 10.08 6.39
C ASP A 119 2.01 9.48 7.75
N TYR A 120 3.04 8.99 8.44
CA TYR A 120 2.92 8.38 9.77
C TYR A 120 3.41 9.31 10.89
N SER A 121 3.68 10.58 10.57
CA SER A 121 4.24 11.55 11.53
C SER A 121 3.20 12.07 12.54
N ALA A 122 1.92 11.97 12.19
CA ALA A 122 0.79 12.46 12.98
C ALA A 122 -0.10 11.33 13.55
N THR A 123 0.22 10.07 13.27
CA THR A 123 -0.67 8.95 13.61
C THR A 123 -0.56 8.63 15.10
N GLY A 124 -1.63 8.93 15.83
CA GLY A 124 -1.92 8.31 17.12
C GLY A 124 -2.13 6.80 16.97
N ASN A 125 -2.44 6.13 18.08
CA ASN A 125 -2.72 4.69 18.06
C ASN A 125 -3.88 4.40 17.10
N VAL A 126 -3.72 3.47 16.15
CA VAL A 126 -4.77 3.15 15.16
C VAL A 126 -6.05 2.69 15.84
N GLU A 127 -5.95 2.08 17.03
CA GLU A 127 -7.10 1.70 17.84
C GLU A 127 -7.91 2.88 18.38
N GLU A 128 -7.26 4.01 18.68
CA GLU A 128 -7.96 5.22 19.12
C GLU A 128 -8.73 5.83 17.95
N GLN A 129 -8.12 5.84 16.76
CA GLN A 129 -8.77 6.28 15.53
C GLN A 129 -9.91 5.35 15.11
N GLU A 130 -9.80 4.03 15.33
CA GLU A 130 -10.90 3.08 15.11
C GLU A 130 -12.12 3.40 15.96
N ARG A 131 -11.92 3.70 17.25
CA ARG A 131 -13.02 4.03 18.15
C ARG A 131 -13.67 5.36 17.78
N GLU A 132 -12.87 6.36 17.45
CA GLU A 132 -13.39 7.66 16.99
C GLU A 132 -14.22 7.52 15.69
N GLU A 133 -13.74 6.75 14.72
CA GLU A 133 -14.49 6.47 13.48
C GLU A 133 -15.80 5.72 13.75
N GLU A 134 -15.79 4.70 14.62
CA GLU A 134 -16.98 3.93 14.99
C GLU A 134 -18.01 4.79 15.74
N GLU A 135 -17.57 5.64 16.67
CA GLU A 135 -18.43 6.59 17.39
C GLU A 135 -19.06 7.65 16.45
N GLU A 136 -18.30 8.13 15.46
CA GLU A 136 -18.82 9.04 14.43
C GLU A 136 -19.86 8.36 13.52
N GLU A 137 -19.60 7.13 13.06
CA GLU A 137 -20.53 6.37 12.23
C GLU A 137 -21.84 6.04 12.98
N GLU A 138 -21.76 5.63 14.25
CA GLU A 138 -22.94 5.42 15.10
C GLU A 138 -23.73 6.72 15.28
N GLY A 139 -23.06 7.85 15.54
CA GLY A 139 -23.71 9.15 15.68
C GLY A 139 -24.40 9.66 14.40
N VAL A 140 -23.87 9.34 13.21
CA VAL A 140 -24.50 9.64 11.93
C VAL A 140 -25.74 8.77 11.70
N LEU A 141 -25.65 7.47 12.01
CA LEU A 141 -26.78 6.55 11.90
C LEU A 141 -27.93 6.95 12.83
N ASP A 142 -27.64 7.39 14.05
CA ASP A 142 -28.67 7.84 15.00
C ASP A 142 -29.38 9.11 14.53
N LYS A 143 -28.66 10.10 13.98
CA LYS A 143 -29.27 11.31 13.40
C LYS A 143 -30.18 10.99 12.20
N ALA A 144 -29.76 10.06 11.34
CA ALA A 144 -30.57 9.64 10.20
C ALA A 144 -31.87 8.92 10.65
N LYS A 145 -31.78 8.06 11.67
CA LYS A 145 -32.97 7.39 12.25
C LYS A 145 -33.94 8.36 12.91
N LEU A 146 -33.43 9.40 13.58
CA LEU A 146 -34.25 10.47 14.17
C LEU A 146 -35.02 11.27 13.12
N ALA A 147 -34.39 11.58 11.98
CA ALA A 147 -35.03 12.31 10.88
C ALA A 147 -36.17 11.53 10.21
N ASP A 148 -36.08 10.19 10.15
CA ASP A 148 -37.15 9.33 9.63
C ASP A 148 -38.36 9.17 10.58
N MET A 149 -38.22 9.53 11.86
CA MET A 149 -39.29 9.46 12.87
C MET A 149 -40.08 10.76 13.05
N GLU A 150 -39.63 11.88 12.49
CA GLU A 150 -40.32 13.18 12.53
C GLU A 150 -41.20 13.46 11.29
N GLY A 151 -41.43 12.44 10.44
CA GLY A 151 -42.31 12.51 9.26
C GLY A 151 -43.75 12.10 9.51
#